data_AF-A0A5E4L7R0-F1
#
_entry.id   AF-A0A5E4L7R0-F1
#
_cell.length_a   1.000
_cell.length_b   1.000
_cell.length_c   1.000
_cell.angle_alpha   90.00
_cell.angle_beta   90.00
_cell.angle_gamma   90.00
#
_symmetry.space_group_name_H-M   'P 1'
#
loop_
_entity.id
_entity.type
_entity.pdbx_description
1 polymer ?
#
loop_
_entity_poly.entity_id
_entity_poly.type
_entity_poly.pdbx_seq_one_letter_code
_entity_poly.pdbx_strand_id
1 'polypeptide(L)'
;MESRAYPSLNRAWNSSCRLLFGQELGELRDFEPWLARYLAPATTAKSFISGKPATLTTPYYSENGRFASFDEVDFAKKFEPLSINDIKDIDSIVDALGERLFYAGNIVLGVSSNVESSSNVIDSHFVRGSNVVSDSKYIGFSSETRYSENCFGCYVIVESAYSMKSGGGRNSRTFECHHCQFISDSYY
;
A
#
# COMPACT_ATOMS: atom_id res chain seq x y z
N MET A 1 -2.19 11.52 5.15
CA MET A 1 -3.67 11.50 5.19
C MET A 1 -4.08 10.10 4.77
N GLU A 2 -4.91 9.41 5.56
CA GLU A 2 -5.54 8.17 5.10
C GLU A 2 -6.65 8.59 4.11
N SER A 3 -6.40 8.62 2.79
CA SER A 3 -6.32 7.39 1.97
C SER A 3 -7.64 6.66 2.22
N ARG A 4 -8.67 6.93 1.41
CA ARG A 4 -10.09 6.70 1.74
C ARG A 4 -10.34 5.25 2.20
N ALA A 5 -10.91 5.12 3.41
CA ALA A 5 -10.79 3.90 4.20
C ALA A 5 -11.98 3.55 5.11
N TYR A 6 -12.01 2.26 5.51
CA TYR A 6 -12.46 1.72 6.80
C TYR A 6 -13.97 1.37 7.01
N PRO A 7 -14.92 1.83 6.16
CA PRO A 7 -16.25 1.14 6.03
C PRO A 7 -16.79 0.45 4.73
N SER A 8 -16.43 0.75 3.46
CA SER A 8 -17.01 0.10 2.22
C SER A 8 -16.86 -1.41 2.21
N LEU A 9 -15.86 -1.75 2.98
CA LEU A 9 -15.07 -2.91 3.02
C LEU A 9 -15.55 -3.62 4.34
N ASN A 10 -16.72 -3.26 4.91
CA ASN A 10 -17.70 -4.32 5.09
C ASN A 10 -19.13 -3.90 4.86
N ARG A 11 -19.84 -4.88 4.33
CA ARG A 11 -21.13 -5.34 4.81
C ARG A 11 -21.11 -6.87 4.67
N ALA A 12 -20.20 -7.49 5.43
CA ALA A 12 -19.44 -8.62 4.90
C ALA A 12 -19.20 -9.82 5.84
N TRP A 13 -18.57 -9.68 7.03
CA TRP A 13 -18.26 -10.90 7.86
C TRP A 13 -19.53 -11.66 8.15
N ASN A 14 -20.52 -10.86 8.49
CA ASN A 14 -21.79 -11.35 8.93
C ASN A 14 -22.72 -11.62 7.73
N SER A 15 -22.31 -11.27 6.50
CA SER A 15 -23.07 -11.47 5.25
C SER A 15 -23.02 -12.89 4.73
N SER A 16 -22.04 -13.69 5.15
CA SER A 16 -22.04 -15.13 4.85
C SER A 16 -21.38 -16.03 5.89
N CYS A 17 -20.88 -15.61 7.06
CA CYS A 17 -20.28 -16.54 8.05
C CYS A 17 -21.41 -17.27 8.81
N ARG A 18 -22.09 -18.07 8.00
CA ARG A 18 -23.50 -18.49 7.99
C ARG A 18 -23.77 -19.43 6.79
N LEU A 19 -22.89 -19.50 5.77
CA LEU A 19 -23.17 -20.05 4.44
C LEU A 19 -22.25 -21.23 4.05
N LEU A 20 -21.01 -21.32 4.55
CA LEU A 20 -20.18 -22.52 4.38
C LEU A 20 -20.16 -23.44 5.63
N PHE A 21 -20.63 -23.00 6.80
CA PHE A 21 -20.92 -23.90 7.95
C PHE A 21 -22.37 -24.32 8.06
N GLY A 22 -23.28 -23.56 7.43
CA GLY A 22 -24.71 -23.59 7.79
C GLY A 22 -25.01 -23.05 9.21
N GLN A 23 -24.01 -22.48 9.88
CA GLN A 23 -24.03 -21.85 11.21
C GLN A 23 -22.91 -20.80 11.27
N GLU A 24 -22.56 -20.27 12.45
CA GLU A 24 -21.68 -19.09 12.61
C GLU A 24 -20.42 -19.44 13.43
N LEU A 25 -19.29 -18.76 13.20
CA LEU A 25 -17.99 -19.15 13.78
C LEU A 25 -17.17 -18.08 14.56
N GLY A 26 -17.23 -16.79 14.24
CA GLY A 26 -16.28 -15.84 14.88
C GLY A 26 -16.39 -14.37 14.47
N GLU A 27 -15.40 -13.59 14.91
CA GLU A 27 -15.25 -12.14 14.75
C GLU A 27 -13.82 -11.81 14.26
N LEU A 28 -13.45 -10.53 14.23
CA LEU A 28 -12.41 -10.03 13.35
C LEU A 28 -10.96 -10.22 13.81
N ARG A 29 -10.42 -9.30 14.60
CA ARG A 29 -9.00 -9.33 15.01
C ARG A 29 -8.65 -10.43 15.99
N ASP A 30 -9.66 -11.16 16.39
CA ASP A 30 -9.70 -12.52 16.89
C ASP A 30 -8.80 -13.44 16.06
N PHE A 31 -8.88 -13.31 14.72
CA PHE A 31 -8.01 -14.01 13.80
C PHE A 31 -6.71 -13.26 13.47
N GLU A 32 -6.35 -12.10 14.09
CA GLU A 32 -5.09 -11.33 13.86
C GLU A 32 -3.79 -12.12 14.29
N PRO A 33 -2.82 -11.57 15.05
CA PRO A 33 -1.41 -12.03 15.25
C PRO A 33 -0.57 -12.97 14.33
N TRP A 34 -1.05 -13.55 13.21
CA TRP A 34 -0.48 -14.77 12.58
C TRP A 34 -0.17 -14.76 11.05
N LEU A 35 -0.41 -13.71 10.24
CA LEU A 35 -0.08 -13.57 8.79
C LEU A 35 0.60 -12.26 8.35
N ALA A 36 0.41 -11.08 8.94
CA ALA A 36 0.37 -10.76 10.36
C ALA A 36 1.63 -11.17 11.15
N ARG A 37 2.51 -11.97 10.53
CA ARG A 37 3.62 -12.75 11.12
C ARG A 37 4.77 -12.98 10.10
N TYR A 38 4.84 -12.13 9.08
CA TYR A 38 5.44 -12.32 7.73
C TYR A 38 5.58 -11.00 6.89
N LEU A 39 5.85 -9.81 7.45
CA LEU A 39 6.07 -8.56 6.65
C LEU A 39 7.50 -8.03 6.68
N ALA A 40 7.76 -7.15 5.71
CA ALA A 40 8.71 -6.05 5.83
C ALA A 40 8.05 -4.79 6.46
N PRO A 41 8.76 -4.00 7.29
CA PRO A 41 8.28 -2.71 7.77
C PRO A 41 8.36 -1.62 6.68
N ALA A 42 7.55 -0.56 6.82
CA ALA A 42 7.70 0.67 6.04
C ALA A 42 8.96 1.46 6.42
N THR A 43 9.38 2.42 5.59
CA THR A 43 10.58 3.24 5.86
C THR A 43 10.43 4.66 5.32
N THR A 44 11.22 5.58 5.85
CA THR A 44 11.18 7.01 5.54
C THR A 44 12.59 7.60 5.42
N ALA A 45 12.73 8.66 4.62
CA ALA A 45 13.96 9.45 4.54
C ALA A 45 13.66 10.93 4.26
N LYS A 46 14.66 11.81 4.37
CA LYS A 46 14.47 13.27 4.21
C LYS A 46 14.51 13.70 2.74
N SER A 47 13.58 14.58 2.37
CA SER A 47 13.55 15.26 1.08
C SER A 47 14.79 16.11 0.91
N PHE A 48 15.47 15.92 -0.21
CA PHE A 48 16.62 16.71 -0.62
C PHE A 48 16.20 18.11 -1.10
N ILE A 49 14.97 18.25 -1.62
CA ILE A 49 14.43 19.52 -2.14
C ILE A 49 14.09 20.49 -0.98
N SER A 50 13.60 19.95 0.14
CA SER A 50 12.91 20.75 1.17
C SER A 50 13.17 20.35 2.63
N GLY A 51 13.83 19.22 2.86
CA GLY A 51 13.96 18.58 4.17
C GLY A 51 12.74 17.75 4.64
N LYS A 52 11.57 17.85 4.00
CA LYS A 52 10.33 17.13 4.38
C LYS A 52 10.45 15.60 4.28
N PRO A 53 9.76 14.78 5.08
CA PRO A 53 9.87 13.32 4.99
C PRO A 53 9.21 12.74 3.73
N ALA A 54 9.91 11.83 3.05
CA ALA A 54 9.40 10.95 2.01
C ALA A 54 9.13 9.56 2.59
N THR A 55 7.91 9.04 2.44
CA THR A 55 7.52 7.68 2.86
C THR A 55 7.75 6.70 1.73
N LEU A 56 8.29 5.53 2.07
CA LEU A 56 8.90 4.60 1.14
C LEU A 56 8.39 3.17 1.40
N THR A 57 8.40 2.33 0.36
CA THR A 57 7.75 1.01 0.43
C THR A 57 8.62 -0.07 1.12
N THR A 58 9.89 0.20 1.42
CA THR A 58 10.86 -0.81 1.91
C THR A 58 12.05 -0.16 2.63
N PRO A 59 12.76 -0.84 3.56
CA PRO A 59 13.95 -0.29 4.22
C PRO A 59 15.22 -0.21 3.36
N TYR A 60 15.28 -0.89 2.21
CA TYR A 60 16.53 -1.13 1.49
C TYR A 60 16.89 -0.06 0.43
N TYR A 61 16.64 1.22 0.73
CA TYR A 61 17.10 2.34 -0.12
C TYR A 61 18.57 2.67 0.16
N SER A 62 19.24 3.28 -0.82
CA SER A 62 20.65 3.69 -0.69
C SER A 62 20.84 4.66 0.49
N GLU A 63 21.90 4.44 1.28
CA GLU A 63 22.27 5.27 2.44
C GLU A 63 22.57 6.72 2.04
N ASN A 64 23.14 6.91 0.85
CA ASN A 64 23.41 8.22 0.24
C ASN A 64 22.25 8.69 -0.68
N GLY A 65 21.09 8.07 -0.57
CA GLY A 65 19.90 8.42 -1.34
C GLY A 65 19.45 9.85 -1.09
N ARG A 66 19.10 10.55 -2.16
CA ARG A 66 18.30 11.78 -2.11
C ARG A 66 16.84 11.35 -2.25
N PHE A 67 15.94 11.95 -1.49
CA PHE A 67 14.50 11.62 -1.53
C PHE A 67 13.68 12.89 -1.78
N ALA A 68 12.37 12.78 -2.02
CA ALA A 68 11.41 13.89 -2.01
C ALA A 68 9.98 13.37 -1.80
N SER A 69 9.06 14.27 -1.49
CA SER A 69 7.62 13.96 -1.57
C SER A 69 7.09 14.26 -2.98
N PHE A 70 6.17 13.45 -3.51
CA PHE A 70 5.69 13.53 -4.90
C PHE A 70 5.07 14.90 -5.27
N ASP A 71 4.49 15.61 -4.29
CA ASP A 71 3.94 16.97 -4.42
C ASP A 71 5.02 18.08 -4.54
N GLU A 72 6.28 17.77 -4.23
CA GLU A 72 7.42 18.70 -4.31
C GLU A 72 8.10 18.67 -5.68
N VAL A 73 7.68 17.73 -6.54
CA VAL A 73 8.12 17.67 -7.93
C VAL A 73 7.42 18.80 -8.67
N ASP A 74 8.11 19.91 -8.85
CA ASP A 74 7.69 20.94 -9.80
C ASP A 74 7.80 20.38 -11.23
N PHE A 75 6.71 19.76 -11.70
CA PHE A 75 6.60 19.19 -13.05
C PHE A 75 6.68 20.25 -14.16
N ALA A 76 6.63 21.55 -13.85
CA ALA A 76 6.87 22.63 -14.80
C ALA A 76 8.34 23.08 -14.85
N LYS A 77 9.17 22.69 -13.86
CA LYS A 77 10.59 23.03 -13.78
C LYS A 77 11.36 22.40 -14.93
N LYS A 78 11.95 23.26 -15.77
CA LYS A 78 12.87 22.85 -16.83
C LYS A 78 14.30 22.82 -16.29
N PHE A 79 15.10 21.91 -16.83
CA PHE A 79 16.52 21.79 -16.54
C PHE A 79 17.30 21.86 -17.85
N GLU A 80 18.40 22.61 -17.87
CA GLU A 80 19.21 22.81 -19.07
C GLU A 80 19.93 21.52 -19.53
N PRO A 81 20.25 21.41 -20.84
CA PRO A 81 20.99 20.27 -21.39
C PRO A 81 22.33 20.07 -20.67
N LEU A 82 22.74 18.81 -20.54
CA LEU A 82 24.14 18.49 -20.22
C LEU A 82 25.03 18.89 -21.40
N SER A 83 26.17 19.50 -21.11
CA SER A 83 27.21 19.79 -22.09
C SER A 83 27.88 18.50 -22.54
N ILE A 84 28.44 18.48 -23.75
CA ILE A 84 29.33 17.39 -24.19
C ILE A 84 30.52 17.20 -23.25
N ASN A 85 30.89 18.24 -22.50
CA ASN A 85 31.95 18.21 -21.49
C ASN A 85 31.50 17.63 -20.14
N ASP A 86 30.20 17.48 -19.89
CA ASP A 86 29.66 16.83 -18.69
C ASP A 86 29.49 15.32 -18.91
N ILE A 87 29.44 14.90 -20.18
CA ILE A 87 29.21 13.54 -20.65
C ILE A 87 30.58 12.89 -20.98
N LYS A 88 31.45 12.76 -19.97
CA LYS A 88 32.78 12.12 -20.10
C LYS A 88 32.74 10.62 -19.75
N ASP A 89 32.11 10.33 -18.63
CA ASP A 89 32.01 9.03 -17.97
C ASP A 89 30.72 8.99 -17.13
N ILE A 90 30.38 7.82 -16.58
CA ILE A 90 29.10 7.63 -15.88
C ILE A 90 29.01 8.45 -14.59
N ASP A 91 30.12 8.61 -13.88
CA ASP A 91 30.17 9.32 -12.60
C ASP A 91 30.02 10.83 -12.81
N SER A 92 30.70 11.41 -13.82
CA SER A 92 30.49 12.80 -14.25
C SER A 92 29.01 13.11 -14.54
N ILE A 93 28.28 12.15 -15.11
CA ILE A 93 26.86 12.29 -15.46
C ILE A 93 25.97 12.17 -14.21
N VAL A 94 26.26 11.24 -13.30
CA VAL A 94 25.54 11.11 -12.01
C VAL A 94 25.71 12.37 -11.17
N ASP A 95 26.93 12.93 -11.11
CA ASP A 95 27.20 14.18 -10.41
C ASP A 95 26.49 15.37 -11.06
N ALA A 96 26.58 15.54 -12.39
CA ALA A 96 25.91 16.62 -13.12
C ALA A 96 24.36 16.54 -13.08
N LEU A 97 23.81 15.36 -12.78
CA LEU A 97 22.38 15.15 -12.57
C LEU A 97 21.97 15.09 -11.08
N GLY A 98 22.91 15.07 -10.13
CA GLY A 98 22.62 14.74 -8.73
C GLY A 98 21.61 15.66 -8.04
N GLU A 99 21.56 16.94 -8.39
CA GLU A 99 20.56 17.89 -7.88
C GLU A 99 19.16 17.70 -8.49
N ARG A 100 19.07 16.97 -9.61
CA ARG A 100 17.85 16.65 -10.35
C ARG A 100 17.27 15.28 -9.94
N LEU A 101 18.01 14.49 -9.17
CA LEU A 101 17.72 13.09 -8.86
C LEU A 101 17.37 12.89 -7.38
N PHE A 102 16.21 12.27 -7.14
CA PHE A 102 15.73 11.89 -5.81
C PHE A 102 14.64 10.81 -5.91
N TYR A 103 14.51 9.97 -4.89
CA TYR A 103 13.40 9.04 -4.74
C TYR A 103 12.12 9.77 -4.32
N ALA A 104 11.14 9.88 -5.22
CA ALA A 104 9.81 10.31 -4.87
C ALA A 104 9.12 9.24 -4.01
N GLY A 105 9.06 9.49 -2.71
CA GLY A 105 8.09 8.85 -1.82
C GLY A 105 6.74 9.58 -1.89
N ASN A 106 5.82 9.20 -1.00
CA ASN A 106 4.55 9.88 -0.77
C ASN A 106 3.59 9.99 -1.98
N ILE A 107 2.79 8.92 -2.15
CA ILE A 107 1.36 8.98 -2.52
C ILE A 107 0.99 9.04 -4.02
N VAL A 108 -0.09 8.34 -4.39
CA VAL A 108 -0.90 8.53 -5.62
C VAL A 108 -2.32 9.01 -5.24
N LEU A 109 -2.89 9.95 -6.01
CA LEU A 109 -4.09 10.74 -5.66
C LEU A 109 -5.08 10.91 -6.82
N GLY A 110 -6.37 11.11 -6.48
CA GLY A 110 -7.46 11.43 -7.41
C GLY A 110 -8.39 10.25 -7.67
N VAL A 111 -9.56 10.46 -8.30
CA VAL A 111 -10.46 9.38 -8.74
C VAL A 111 -9.77 8.55 -9.81
N SER A 112 -9.03 7.56 -9.34
CA SER A 112 -8.24 6.64 -10.11
C SER A 112 -9.00 5.32 -10.21
N SER A 113 -8.32 4.27 -10.64
CA SER A 113 -8.62 2.88 -10.33
C SER A 113 -7.31 2.10 -10.47
N ASN A 114 -7.14 0.98 -9.76
CA ASN A 114 -5.93 0.16 -9.86
C ASN A 114 -4.69 0.91 -9.36
N VAL A 115 -4.69 1.32 -8.09
CA VAL A 115 -3.55 2.05 -7.50
C VAL A 115 -2.87 1.16 -6.46
N GLU A 116 -1.53 1.11 -6.50
CA GLU A 116 -0.72 0.11 -5.77
C GLU A 116 0.71 0.65 -5.51
N SER A 117 1.49 -0.07 -4.71
CA SER A 117 2.97 -0.08 -4.54
C SER A 117 3.74 1.24 -4.30
N SER A 118 3.12 2.42 -4.46
CA SER A 118 3.49 3.65 -3.76
C SER A 118 3.44 3.42 -2.24
N SER A 119 3.98 4.33 -1.43
CA SER A 119 3.79 4.27 0.01
C SER A 119 2.30 4.33 0.38
N ASN A 120 1.54 5.15 -0.35
CA ASN A 120 0.16 5.54 -0.07
C ASN A 120 -0.62 5.77 -1.37
N VAL A 121 -1.93 5.60 -1.30
CA VAL A 121 -2.75 5.33 -2.48
C VAL A 121 -4.21 5.64 -2.17
N ILE A 122 -4.86 6.49 -2.97
CA ILE A 122 -6.19 7.03 -2.69
C ILE A 122 -7.11 6.86 -3.91
N ASP A 123 -8.41 6.68 -3.65
CA ASP A 123 -9.53 6.84 -4.61
C ASP A 123 -9.41 5.95 -5.87
N SER A 124 -10.05 4.80 -5.84
CA SER A 124 -9.91 3.73 -6.83
C SER A 124 -11.05 2.73 -6.72
N HIS A 125 -11.10 1.80 -7.67
CA HIS A 125 -11.95 0.61 -7.58
C HIS A 125 -11.17 -0.68 -7.30
N PHE A 126 -9.84 -0.72 -7.44
CA PHE A 126 -9.01 -1.92 -7.20
C PHE A 126 -7.65 -1.49 -6.66
N VAL A 127 -7.11 -2.13 -5.61
CA VAL A 127 -6.04 -1.52 -4.77
C VAL A 127 -5.30 -2.62 -3.97
N ARG A 128 -3.95 -2.72 -4.01
CA ARG A 128 -3.20 -3.83 -3.39
C ARG A 128 -1.70 -3.53 -3.27
N GLY A 129 -0.98 -4.26 -2.40
CA GLY A 129 0.49 -4.38 -2.51
C GLY A 129 1.36 -3.16 -2.18
N SER A 130 0.80 -2.02 -1.75
CA SER A 130 1.59 -0.94 -1.15
C SER A 130 2.13 -1.31 0.23
N ASN A 131 2.79 -0.35 0.89
CA ASN A 131 2.64 -0.29 2.34
C ASN A 131 1.21 0.13 2.73
N VAL A 132 0.61 1.17 2.12
CA VAL A 132 -0.77 1.58 2.43
C VAL A 132 -1.60 1.79 1.16
N VAL A 133 -2.69 1.06 0.98
CA VAL A 133 -3.55 1.06 -0.22
C VAL A 133 -5.02 1.37 0.10
N SER A 134 -5.62 2.43 -0.46
CA SER A 134 -6.90 2.97 0.08
C SER A 134 -7.81 3.78 -0.87
N ASP A 135 -8.41 3.16 -1.88
CA ASP A 135 -9.89 3.10 -2.06
C ASP A 135 -10.20 2.05 -3.13
N SER A 136 -11.31 1.32 -3.04
CA SER A 136 -11.58 0.22 -3.97
C SER A 136 -12.95 -0.45 -3.81
N LYS A 137 -13.14 -1.46 -4.67
CA LYS A 137 -14.15 -2.49 -4.84
C LYS A 137 -13.54 -3.91 -4.94
N TYR A 138 -12.25 -4.17 -5.28
CA TYR A 138 -11.48 -5.41 -4.88
C TYR A 138 -10.01 -5.12 -4.39
N ILE A 139 -9.55 -5.71 -3.29
CA ILE A 139 -8.31 -5.39 -2.53
C ILE A 139 -7.33 -6.58 -2.37
N GLY A 140 -6.13 -6.42 -1.78
CA GLY A 140 -5.35 -7.53 -1.20
C GLY A 140 -3.87 -7.26 -0.89
N PHE A 141 -3.18 -8.27 -0.31
CA PHE A 141 -1.71 -8.51 -0.35
C PHE A 141 -0.72 -7.32 -0.14
N SER A 142 -1.14 -6.23 0.50
CA SER A 142 -0.34 -5.10 1.00
C SER A 142 0.23 -5.35 2.39
N SER A 143 1.03 -4.39 2.87
CA SER A 143 1.15 -4.17 4.31
C SER A 143 -0.16 -3.68 4.96
N GLU A 144 -0.92 -2.77 4.33
CA GLU A 144 -2.20 -2.18 4.82
C GLU A 144 -3.19 -1.84 3.66
N THR A 145 -4.42 -2.39 3.57
CA THR A 145 -5.34 -2.21 2.41
C THR A 145 -6.82 -1.89 2.76
N ARG A 146 -7.44 -0.78 2.27
CA ARG A 146 -8.44 0.01 3.05
C ARG A 146 -9.86 0.42 2.53
N TYR A 147 -10.32 0.19 1.28
CA TYR A 147 -11.78 0.20 0.89
C TYR A 147 -12.06 -0.75 -0.33
N SER A 148 -13.14 -1.59 -0.43
CA SER A 148 -13.43 -2.70 -1.42
C SER A 148 -14.55 -3.72 -1.05
N GLU A 149 -14.87 -4.66 -1.94
CA GLU A 149 -15.75 -5.82 -1.76
C GLU A 149 -15.10 -7.22 -1.86
N ASN A 150 -13.83 -7.47 -2.21
CA ASN A 150 -13.18 -8.82 -2.15
C ASN A 150 -11.68 -8.62 -1.98
N CYS A 151 -10.98 -9.36 -1.13
CA CYS A 151 -9.52 -9.34 -1.00
C CYS A 151 -8.98 -10.45 -0.12
N PHE A 152 -7.70 -10.78 -0.25
CA PHE A 152 -7.08 -11.96 0.33
C PHE A 152 -5.59 -11.64 0.65
N GLY A 153 -4.88 -12.50 1.38
CA GLY A 153 -3.41 -12.54 1.36
C GLY A 153 -2.55 -11.43 1.96
N CYS A 154 -3.12 -10.45 2.68
CA CYS A 154 -2.33 -9.31 3.18
C CYS A 154 -1.34 -9.60 4.29
N TYR A 155 -0.73 -8.52 4.76
CA TYR A 155 -0.38 -8.35 6.16
C TYR A 155 -1.49 -7.74 7.00
N VAL A 156 -1.98 -6.58 6.58
CA VAL A 156 -3.21 -5.96 7.02
C VAL A 156 -3.98 -5.60 5.76
N ILE A 157 -4.98 -6.39 5.39
CA ILE A 157 -6.17 -5.79 4.82
C ILE A 157 -6.83 -5.08 6.02
N VAL A 158 -7.59 -4.03 5.80
CA VAL A 158 -8.35 -3.35 6.86
C VAL A 158 -9.80 -3.78 6.86
N GLU A 159 -10.28 -4.19 5.70
CA GLU A 159 -11.67 -4.54 5.47
C GLU A 159 -11.86 -5.40 4.16
N SER A 160 -13.08 -5.89 3.74
CA SER A 160 -13.60 -6.29 2.40
C SER A 160 -14.96 -7.03 2.42
N ALA A 161 -15.40 -7.63 1.30
CA ALA A 161 -16.60 -8.48 1.19
C ALA A 161 -16.47 -9.81 0.40
N TYR A 162 -15.27 -10.44 0.29
CA TYR A 162 -14.93 -11.88 0.07
C TYR A 162 -13.40 -12.12 0.24
N SER A 163 -12.93 -13.09 1.05
CA SER A 163 -11.51 -13.36 1.42
C SER A 163 -11.13 -14.84 1.43
N MET A 164 -9.88 -15.10 1.82
CA MET A 164 -9.31 -16.38 2.28
C MET A 164 -8.27 -16.03 3.33
N LYS A 165 -6.98 -16.25 3.05
CA LYS A 165 -5.90 -16.10 3.99
C LYS A 165 -5.35 -14.70 3.96
N SER A 166 -6.20 -13.74 4.28
CA SER A 166 -5.78 -12.36 4.50
C SER A 166 -4.94 -12.29 5.76
N GLY A 167 -3.83 -11.57 5.72
CA GLY A 167 -3.46 -10.75 6.86
C GLY A 167 -4.41 -9.55 6.90
N GLY A 168 -4.77 -9.12 8.10
CA GLY A 168 -5.88 -8.27 8.45
C GLY A 168 -7.18 -8.51 7.69
N GLY A 169 -8.10 -7.59 7.88
CA GLY A 169 -9.19 -7.25 7.00
C GLY A 169 -10.56 -7.77 7.34
N ARG A 170 -11.51 -6.96 7.88
CA ARG A 170 -13.01 -7.08 7.75
C ARG A 170 -13.33 -7.85 6.41
N ASN A 171 -14.27 -8.79 6.21
CA ASN A 171 -14.31 -9.53 4.90
C ASN A 171 -15.51 -10.45 4.69
N SER A 172 -15.63 -11.14 3.53
CA SER A 172 -16.57 -12.27 3.35
C SER A 172 -15.88 -13.61 2.96
N ARG A 173 -16.54 -14.73 2.60
CA ARG A 173 -15.96 -15.85 1.78
C ARG A 173 -14.98 -16.85 2.47
N THR A 174 -14.24 -16.40 3.46
CA THR A 174 -12.92 -16.96 3.82
C THR A 174 -12.93 -18.14 4.74
N PHE A 175 -12.20 -19.19 4.37
CA PHE A 175 -11.96 -20.40 5.15
C PHE A 175 -10.87 -20.24 6.23
N GLU A 176 -9.62 -19.98 5.85
CA GLU A 176 -8.43 -19.85 6.71
C GLU A 176 -7.75 -18.57 6.20
N CYS A 177 -7.53 -17.48 6.95
CA CYS A 177 -7.31 -17.26 8.40
C CYS A 177 -5.90 -17.41 8.93
N HIS A 178 -5.78 -16.99 10.20
CA HIS A 178 -4.54 -16.69 10.90
C HIS A 178 -3.90 -15.42 10.29
N HIS A 179 -3.91 -14.34 11.07
CA HIS A 179 -4.06 -12.91 10.73
C HIS A 179 -5.17 -12.45 9.81
N CYS A 180 -6.21 -13.22 9.51
CA CYS A 180 -7.38 -12.56 8.93
C CYS A 180 -7.93 -11.49 9.87
N GLN A 181 -8.65 -10.51 9.30
CA GLN A 181 -9.62 -9.70 10.04
C GLN A 181 -10.76 -10.71 10.43
N PHE A 182 -12.08 -10.55 10.29
CA PHE A 182 -12.88 -9.99 9.20
C PHE A 182 -12.81 -11.03 8.04
N ILE A 183 -13.91 -11.72 7.69
CA ILE A 183 -14.00 -13.00 6.96
C ILE A 183 -15.48 -13.32 6.78
N SER A 184 -15.94 -14.03 5.76
CA SER A 184 -17.28 -14.66 5.88
C SER A 184 -17.42 -16.03 5.30
N ASP A 185 -16.52 -16.92 5.68
CA ASP A 185 -16.92 -18.25 6.12
C ASP A 185 -15.76 -19.06 6.74
N SER A 186 -15.44 -18.74 8.00
CA SER A 186 -14.15 -18.99 8.69
C SER A 186 -13.82 -20.43 9.12
N TYR A 187 -13.73 -21.38 8.20
CA TYR A 187 -13.50 -22.80 8.49
C TYR A 187 -12.31 -23.12 9.42
N TYR A 188 -11.18 -22.40 9.34
CA TYR A 188 -9.91 -22.72 10.01
C TYR A 188 -9.12 -21.48 10.45
#